data_AF-A0A0B6ZQ49-F1
#
_entry.id   AF-A0A0B6ZQ49-F1
#
_cell.length_a   1.000
_cell.length_b   1.000
_cell.length_c   1.000
_cell.angle_alpha   90.00
_cell.angle_beta   90.00
_cell.angle_gamma   90.00
#
_symmetry.space_group_name_H-M   'P 1'
#
loop_
_entity.id
_entity.type
_entity.pdbx_description
1 polymer ?
#
loop_
_entity_poly.entity_id
_entity_poly.type
_entity_poly.pdbx_seq_one_letter_code
_entity_poly.pdbx_strand_id
1 'polypeptide(L)'
;CLDKTHLRSLMSNWSSFSKKKHQGGNIEDIIAENAKLEQKVDLLQQADERQKQLQERIEMLRHDGKVIQTYIENMQQYRKAQEGQLQKRRDEYEILLSDFQAEREKLYRMQEIYEKQDLTPADIERLRAEQEGLKQQVEHLEKQIANIESDCWNVTIEQAKLNEKVEAEAAIYNRQAIALKLVPETAELAKGMDFRLRAGFNSDIVGNFENNVKVEL
;
A
#
# COMPACT_ATOMS: atom_id res chain seq x y z
N CYS A 1 115.02 75.76 -52.24
CA CYS A 1 113.64 76.20 -52.50
C CYS A 1 112.85 75.06 -53.12
N LEU A 2 112.05 74.36 -52.31
CA LEU A 2 111.07 73.41 -52.82
C LEU A 2 109.96 74.23 -53.51
N ASP A 3 109.75 73.96 -54.79
CA ASP A 3 108.84 74.70 -55.67
C ASP A 3 107.39 74.64 -55.14
N LYS A 4 106.69 75.77 -55.14
CA LYS A 4 105.29 75.90 -54.65
C LYS A 4 104.34 74.97 -55.38
N THR A 5 104.69 74.56 -56.59
CA THR A 5 103.98 73.57 -57.40
C THR A 5 104.06 72.15 -56.79
N HIS A 6 105.19 71.78 -56.20
CA HIS A 6 105.41 70.43 -55.66
C HIS A 6 104.69 70.21 -54.32
N LEU A 7 104.60 71.26 -53.49
CA LEU A 7 103.79 71.25 -52.26
C LEU A 7 102.29 71.27 -52.56
N ARG A 8 101.85 71.97 -53.61
CA ARG A 8 100.44 71.90 -54.07
C ARG A 8 100.07 70.52 -54.59
N SER A 9 100.98 69.85 -55.32
CA SER A 9 100.79 68.48 -55.79
C SER A 9 100.65 67.50 -54.63
N LEU A 10 101.53 67.59 -53.62
CA LEU A 10 101.47 66.74 -52.43
C LEU A 10 100.21 67.01 -51.60
N MET A 11 99.80 68.27 -51.44
CA MET A 11 98.55 68.62 -50.73
C MET A 11 97.30 68.18 -51.50
N SER A 12 97.29 68.26 -52.83
CA SER A 12 96.22 67.70 -53.66
C SER A 12 96.16 66.18 -53.56
N ASN A 13 97.31 65.50 -53.56
CA ASN A 13 97.38 64.05 -53.39
C ASN A 13 96.97 63.61 -51.98
N TRP A 14 97.34 64.35 -50.94
CA TRP A 14 96.97 64.04 -49.56
C TRP A 14 95.49 64.35 -49.30
N SER A 15 94.96 65.45 -49.85
CA SER A 15 93.53 65.77 -49.87
C SER A 15 92.73 64.71 -50.63
N SER A 16 93.23 64.24 -51.78
CA SER A 16 92.60 63.16 -52.56
C SER A 16 92.68 61.80 -51.87
N PHE A 17 93.78 61.51 -51.15
CA PHE A 17 93.97 60.28 -50.37
C PHE A 17 93.11 60.28 -49.10
N SER A 18 92.99 61.42 -48.42
CA SER A 18 92.07 61.65 -47.31
C SER A 18 90.61 61.56 -47.74
N LYS A 19 90.25 62.18 -48.88
CA LYS A 19 88.92 62.03 -49.51
C LYS A 19 88.62 60.59 -49.92
N LYS A 20 89.63 59.80 -50.33
CA LYS A 20 89.46 58.37 -50.63
C LYS A 20 89.31 57.50 -49.39
N LYS A 21 89.98 57.84 -48.27
CA LYS A 21 89.93 57.07 -47.02
C LYS A 21 88.68 57.37 -46.18
N HIS A 22 88.02 58.50 -46.42
CA HIS A 22 86.74 58.88 -45.84
C HIS A 22 85.65 59.09 -46.92
N GLN A 23 85.86 58.58 -48.13
CA GLN A 23 84.78 58.47 -49.11
C GLN A 23 83.81 57.44 -48.53
N GLY A 24 82.63 57.94 -48.16
CA GLY A 24 81.55 57.19 -47.52
C GLY A 24 80.91 56.16 -48.44
N GLY A 25 81.71 55.33 -49.13
CA GLY A 25 81.27 54.16 -49.88
C GLY A 25 80.84 53.00 -48.97
N ASN A 26 80.24 53.32 -47.83
CA ASN A 26 79.56 52.37 -46.98
C ASN A 26 78.54 53.05 -46.05
N ILE A 27 78.39 54.38 -46.04
CA ILE A 27 77.38 55.04 -45.20
C ILE A 27 76.03 55.02 -45.90
N GLU A 28 75.99 55.32 -47.19
CA GLU A 28 74.76 55.28 -47.98
C GLU A 28 74.21 53.85 -48.12
N ASP A 29 75.09 52.86 -48.28
CA ASP A 29 74.73 51.44 -48.29
C ASP A 29 74.21 50.97 -46.93
N ILE A 30 74.85 51.37 -45.82
CA ILE A 30 74.36 51.09 -44.46
C ILE A 30 73.03 51.79 -44.18
N ILE A 31 72.82 53.02 -44.67
CA ILE A 31 71.53 53.73 -44.54
C ILE A 31 70.45 53.00 -45.33
N ALA A 32 70.74 52.57 -46.55
CA ALA A 32 69.81 51.82 -47.38
C ALA A 32 69.50 50.43 -46.80
N GLU A 33 70.49 49.78 -46.19
CA GLU A 33 70.33 48.51 -45.49
C GLU A 33 69.52 48.67 -44.19
N ASN A 34 69.79 49.71 -43.40
CA ASN A 34 68.99 50.05 -42.22
C ASN A 34 67.53 50.33 -42.61
N ALA A 35 67.27 51.11 -43.67
CA ALA A 35 65.91 51.36 -44.14
C ALA A 35 65.18 50.06 -44.56
N LYS A 36 65.90 49.11 -45.19
CA LYS A 36 65.35 47.78 -45.51
C LYS A 36 65.11 46.92 -44.27
N LEU A 37 65.99 47.00 -43.27
CA LEU A 37 65.85 46.29 -42.01
C LEU A 37 64.70 46.85 -41.18
N GLU A 38 64.53 48.17 -41.11
CA GLU A 38 63.38 48.85 -40.51
C GLU A 38 62.08 48.39 -41.17
N GLN A 39 62.02 48.37 -42.51
CA GLN A 39 60.85 47.86 -43.23
C GLN A 39 60.56 46.37 -42.91
N LYS A 40 61.60 45.54 -42.76
CA LYS A 40 61.43 44.13 -42.35
C LYS A 40 60.96 44.01 -40.90
N VAL A 41 61.45 44.86 -40.00
CA VAL A 41 61.02 44.91 -38.60
C VAL A 41 59.55 45.29 -38.53
N ASP A 42 59.12 46.30 -39.29
CA ASP A 42 57.70 46.71 -39.36
C ASP A 42 56.81 45.58 -39.87
N LEU A 43 57.23 44.88 -40.93
CA LEU A 43 56.50 43.72 -41.46
C LEU A 43 56.42 42.56 -40.47
N LEU A 44 57.50 42.30 -39.72
CA LEU A 44 57.54 41.27 -38.69
C LEU A 44 56.65 41.64 -37.49
N GLN A 45 56.62 42.92 -37.10
CA GLN A 45 55.73 43.41 -36.04
C GLN A 45 54.25 43.24 -36.45
N GLN A 46 53.90 43.60 -37.68
CA GLN A 46 52.54 43.37 -38.21
C GLN A 46 52.16 41.88 -38.25
N ALA A 47 53.12 41.02 -38.63
CA ALA A 47 52.91 39.58 -38.62
C ALA A 47 52.74 39.01 -37.20
N ASP A 48 53.51 39.50 -36.23
CA ASP A 48 53.42 39.10 -34.81
C ASP A 48 52.08 39.54 -34.19
N GLU A 49 51.63 40.76 -34.47
CA GLU A 49 50.30 41.24 -34.06
C GLU A 49 49.18 40.40 -34.65
N ARG A 50 49.26 40.08 -35.95
CA ARG A 50 48.29 39.19 -36.62
C ARG A 50 48.31 37.79 -36.01
N GLN A 51 49.48 37.27 -35.66
CA GLN A 51 49.62 35.97 -35.02
C GLN A 51 48.96 35.96 -33.64
N LYS A 52 49.13 37.02 -32.83
CA LYS A 52 48.45 37.16 -31.53
C LYS A 52 46.93 37.18 -31.67
N GLN A 53 46.41 37.96 -32.62
CA GLN A 53 44.96 38.01 -32.91
C GLN A 53 44.41 36.64 -33.32
N LEU A 54 45.16 35.87 -34.12
CA LEU A 54 44.77 34.51 -34.50
C LEU A 54 44.79 33.55 -33.31
N GLN A 55 45.80 33.65 -32.43
CA GLN A 55 45.87 32.85 -31.21
C GLN A 55 44.69 33.14 -30.27
N GLU A 56 44.35 34.40 -30.04
CA GLU A 56 43.18 34.80 -29.26
C GLU A 56 41.90 34.23 -29.86
N ARG A 57 41.76 34.28 -31.20
CA ARG A 57 40.58 33.76 -31.89
C ARG A 57 40.47 32.24 -31.81
N ILE A 58 41.59 31.52 -31.83
CA ILE A 58 41.63 30.07 -31.61
C ILE A 58 41.20 29.73 -30.19
N GLU A 59 41.67 30.47 -29.18
CA GLU A 59 41.28 30.26 -27.79
C GLU A 59 39.78 30.56 -27.56
N MET A 60 39.24 31.63 -28.16
CA MET A 60 37.80 31.89 -28.14
C MET A 60 36.99 30.76 -28.77
N LEU A 61 37.38 30.28 -29.96
CA LEU A 61 36.70 29.16 -30.62
C LEU A 61 36.79 27.85 -29.82
N ARG A 62 37.90 27.61 -29.12
CA ARG A 62 38.04 26.48 -28.20
C ARG A 62 37.11 26.60 -27.01
N HIS A 63 36.96 27.80 -26.45
CA HIS A 63 36.03 28.06 -25.36
C HIS A 63 34.58 27.83 -25.82
N ASP A 64 34.18 28.41 -26.95
CA ASP A 64 32.85 28.25 -27.53
C ASP A 64 32.56 26.77 -27.82
N GLY A 65 33.53 26.04 -28.37
CA GLY A 65 33.43 24.61 -28.60
C GLY A 65 33.15 23.82 -27.32
N LYS A 66 33.81 24.15 -26.21
CA LYS A 66 33.55 23.52 -24.90
C LYS A 66 32.15 23.85 -24.39
N VAL A 67 31.72 25.11 -24.49
CA VAL A 67 30.39 25.55 -24.04
C VAL A 67 29.29 24.81 -24.82
N ILE A 68 29.42 24.76 -26.15
CA ILE A 68 28.47 24.04 -27.02
C ILE A 68 28.45 22.55 -26.69
N GLN A 69 29.62 21.94 -26.48
CA GLN A 69 29.71 20.53 -26.11
C GLN A 69 28.98 20.22 -24.80
N THR A 70 29.21 21.01 -23.75
CA THR A 70 28.50 20.86 -22.47
C THR A 70 26.99 21.06 -22.64
N TYR A 71 26.57 22.03 -23.46
CA TYR A 71 25.15 22.25 -23.75
C TYR A 71 24.51 21.03 -24.44
N ILE A 72 25.20 20.43 -25.42
CA ILE A 72 24.74 19.22 -26.11
C ILE A 72 24.60 18.06 -25.12
N GLU A 73 25.58 17.86 -24.25
CA GLU A 73 25.55 16.81 -23.22
C GLU A 73 24.36 16.99 -22.26
N ASN A 74 24.13 18.21 -21.79
CA ASN A 74 22.97 18.54 -20.94
C ASN A 74 21.65 18.28 -21.66
N MET A 75 21.55 18.64 -22.94
CA MET A 75 20.35 18.39 -23.75
C MET A 75 20.11 16.89 -23.99
N GLN A 76 21.17 16.10 -24.18
CA GLN A 76 21.06 14.65 -24.30
C GLN A 76 20.58 14.01 -23.00
N GLN A 77 21.09 14.48 -21.85
CA GLN A 77 20.61 14.02 -20.54
C GLN A 77 19.15 14.38 -20.31
N TYR A 78 18.76 15.61 -20.63
CA TYR A 78 17.36 16.05 -20.53
C TYR A 78 16.44 15.21 -21.42
N ARG A 79 16.84 14.94 -22.67
CA ARG A 79 16.09 14.07 -23.58
C ARG A 79 15.90 12.68 -23.00
N LYS A 80 16.96 12.05 -22.50
CA LYS A 80 16.89 10.72 -21.86
C LYS A 80 15.96 10.71 -20.64
N ALA A 81 16.00 11.77 -19.83
CA ALA A 81 15.11 11.91 -18.67
C ALA A 81 13.64 12.00 -19.12
N GLN A 82 13.35 12.78 -20.17
CA GLN A 82 11.99 12.90 -20.72
C GLN A 82 11.50 11.60 -21.36
N GLU A 83 12.35 10.89 -22.12
CA GLU A 83 12.05 9.57 -22.67
C GLU A 83 11.71 8.57 -21.55
N GLY A 84 12.47 8.57 -20.45
CA GLY A 84 12.19 7.74 -19.29
C GLY A 84 10.88 8.09 -18.58
N GLN A 85 10.53 9.37 -18.47
CA GLN A 85 9.24 9.80 -17.92
C GLN A 85 8.08 9.40 -18.83
N LEU A 86 8.22 9.57 -20.14
CA LEU A 86 7.22 9.14 -21.12
C LEU A 86 6.97 7.64 -21.05
N GLN A 87 8.03 6.83 -20.90
CA GLN A 87 7.87 5.38 -20.76
C GLN A 87 7.10 5.03 -19.49
N LYS A 88 7.48 5.60 -18.34
CA LYS A 88 6.75 5.38 -17.07
C LYS A 88 5.27 5.74 -17.18
N ARG A 89 4.96 6.87 -17.83
CA ARG A 89 3.56 7.29 -18.06
C ARG A 89 2.79 6.33 -18.96
N ARG A 90 3.45 5.74 -19.96
CA ARG A 90 2.84 4.70 -20.82
C ARG A 90 2.54 3.44 -20.01
N ASP A 91 3.51 2.98 -19.22
CA ASP A 91 3.34 1.79 -18.38
C ASP A 91 2.20 2.00 -17.36
N GLU A 92 2.14 3.17 -16.71
CA GLU A 92 1.05 3.57 -15.81
C GLU A 92 -0.32 3.58 -16.52
N TYR A 93 -0.36 4.10 -17.75
CA TYR A 93 -1.58 4.15 -18.56
C TYR A 93 -2.07 2.75 -18.95
N GLU A 94 -1.17 1.85 -19.33
CA GLU A 94 -1.50 0.47 -19.68
C GLU A 94 -2.08 -0.30 -18.48
N ILE A 95 -1.48 -0.12 -17.29
CA ILE A 95 -2.01 -0.68 -16.04
C ILE A 95 -3.42 -0.14 -15.77
N LEU A 96 -3.59 1.18 -15.82
CA LEU A 96 -4.89 1.80 -15.55
C LEU A 96 -5.96 1.36 -16.56
N LEU A 97 -5.59 1.19 -17.83
CA LEU A 97 -6.48 0.70 -18.87
C LEU A 97 -6.91 -0.76 -18.61
N SER A 98 -5.97 -1.61 -18.19
CA SER A 98 -6.27 -2.99 -17.79
C SER A 98 -7.22 -3.04 -16.60
N ASP A 99 -6.96 -2.24 -15.56
CA ASP A 99 -7.81 -2.17 -14.36
C ASP A 99 -9.23 -1.68 -14.72
N PHE A 100 -9.32 -0.66 -15.58
CA PHE A 100 -10.60 -0.17 -16.06
C PHE A 100 -11.39 -1.25 -16.83
N GLN A 101 -10.72 -2.02 -17.69
CA GLN A 101 -11.37 -3.10 -18.43
C GLN A 101 -11.86 -4.20 -17.48
N ALA A 102 -11.05 -4.59 -16.50
CA ALA A 102 -11.44 -5.58 -15.49
C ALA A 102 -12.65 -5.11 -14.67
N GLU A 103 -12.69 -3.84 -14.25
CA GLU A 103 -13.81 -3.30 -13.49
C GLU A 103 -15.07 -3.19 -14.34
N ARG A 104 -14.93 -2.83 -15.62
CA ARG A 104 -16.04 -2.81 -16.58
C ARG A 104 -16.63 -4.22 -16.77
N GLU A 105 -15.81 -5.25 -16.85
CA GLU A 105 -16.29 -6.64 -16.92
C GLU A 105 -17.03 -7.06 -15.65
N LYS A 106 -16.54 -6.68 -14.46
CA LYS A 106 -17.25 -6.94 -13.20
C LYS A 106 -18.62 -6.27 -13.18
N LEU A 107 -18.71 -5.01 -13.63
CA LEU A 107 -19.98 -4.30 -13.74
C LEU A 107 -20.95 -5.02 -14.67
N TYR A 108 -20.50 -5.46 -15.85
CA TYR A 108 -21.35 -6.24 -16.75
C TYR A 108 -21.83 -7.55 -16.13
N ARG A 109 -20.96 -8.30 -15.45
CA ARG A 109 -21.35 -9.53 -14.75
C ARG A 109 -22.38 -9.24 -13.65
N MET A 110 -22.19 -8.17 -12.88
CA MET A 110 -23.10 -7.80 -11.80
C MET A 110 -24.45 -7.34 -12.36
N GLN A 111 -24.45 -6.61 -13.46
CA GLN A 111 -25.67 -6.23 -14.16
C GLN A 111 -26.40 -7.46 -14.72
N GLU A 112 -25.68 -8.42 -15.32
CA GLU A 112 -26.27 -9.67 -15.81
C GLU A 112 -26.89 -10.50 -14.67
N ILE A 113 -26.23 -10.55 -13.51
CA ILE A 113 -26.80 -11.19 -12.30
C ILE A 113 -28.05 -10.45 -11.86
N TYR A 114 -28.02 -9.12 -11.82
CA TYR A 114 -29.15 -8.29 -11.41
C TYR A 114 -30.35 -8.44 -12.35
N GLU A 115 -30.13 -8.44 -13.67
CA GLU A 115 -31.18 -8.64 -14.68
C GLU A 115 -31.79 -10.05 -14.63
N LYS A 116 -31.02 -11.06 -14.19
CA LYS A 116 -31.48 -12.44 -13.99
C LYS A 116 -32.11 -12.70 -12.63
N GLN A 117 -32.09 -11.73 -11.70
CA GLN A 117 -32.75 -11.88 -10.41
C GLN A 117 -34.25 -11.67 -10.57
N ASP A 118 -35.03 -12.74 -10.37
CA ASP A 118 -36.50 -12.69 -10.41
C ASP A 118 -37.13 -11.99 -9.20
N LEU A 119 -36.35 -11.78 -8.13
CA LEU A 119 -36.83 -11.18 -6.89
C LEU A 119 -36.76 -9.66 -6.98
N THR A 120 -37.92 -9.02 -6.88
CA THR A 120 -37.99 -7.56 -6.80
C THR A 120 -37.54 -7.07 -5.42
N PRO A 121 -37.11 -5.81 -5.28
CA PRO A 121 -36.87 -5.22 -3.96
C PRO A 121 -38.07 -5.36 -3.00
N ALA A 122 -39.29 -5.31 -3.53
CA ALA A 122 -40.51 -5.54 -2.76
C ALA A 122 -40.63 -6.99 -2.23
N ASP A 123 -40.17 -7.98 -2.99
CA ASP A 123 -40.11 -9.38 -2.52
C ASP A 123 -39.08 -9.55 -1.39
N ILE A 124 -37.94 -8.85 -1.48
CA ILE A 124 -36.93 -8.85 -0.41
C ILE A 124 -37.49 -8.21 0.87
N GLU A 125 -38.22 -7.11 0.74
CA GLU A 125 -38.87 -6.45 1.88
C GLU A 125 -39.95 -7.34 2.50
N ARG A 126 -40.78 -8.02 1.70
CA ARG A 126 -41.77 -9.00 2.18
C ARG A 126 -41.09 -10.14 2.93
N LEU A 127 -40.03 -10.72 2.38
CA LEU A 127 -39.27 -11.80 3.03
C LEU A 127 -38.64 -11.35 4.36
N ARG A 128 -38.12 -10.12 4.43
CA ARG A 128 -37.61 -9.57 5.69
C ARG A 128 -38.70 -9.38 6.74
N ALA A 129 -39.87 -8.89 6.33
CA ALA A 129 -41.00 -8.72 7.22
C ALA A 129 -41.52 -10.08 7.75
N GLU A 130 -41.59 -11.09 6.88
CA GLU A 130 -41.94 -12.46 7.27
C GLU A 130 -40.89 -13.07 8.21
N GLN A 131 -39.61 -12.88 7.93
CA GLN A 131 -38.53 -13.36 8.80
C GLN A 131 -38.60 -12.74 10.20
N GLU A 132 -38.83 -11.43 10.28
CA GLU A 132 -38.99 -10.74 11.57
C GLU A 132 -40.26 -11.21 12.30
N GLY A 133 -41.37 -11.39 11.57
CA GLY A 133 -42.61 -11.94 12.13
C GLY A 133 -42.45 -13.34 12.69
N LEU A 134 -41.74 -14.23 11.98
CA LEU A 134 -41.44 -15.59 12.45
C LEU A 134 -40.53 -15.57 13.69
N LYS A 135 -39.54 -14.69 13.72
CA LYS A 135 -38.66 -14.54 14.87
C LYS A 135 -39.44 -14.13 16.12
N GLN A 136 -40.35 -13.17 15.99
CA GLN A 136 -41.23 -12.75 17.09
C GLN A 136 -42.15 -13.87 17.56
N GLN A 137 -42.66 -14.69 16.63
CA GLN A 137 -43.46 -15.88 16.99
C GLN A 137 -42.64 -16.91 17.75
N VAL A 138 -41.39 -17.17 17.35
CA VAL A 138 -40.48 -18.07 18.06
C VAL A 138 -40.22 -17.55 19.48
N GLU A 139 -39.85 -16.28 19.63
CA GLU A 139 -39.63 -15.67 20.95
C GLU A 139 -40.90 -15.71 21.84
N HIS A 140 -42.08 -15.60 21.23
CA HIS A 140 -43.35 -15.73 21.94
C HIS A 140 -43.58 -17.16 22.44
N LEU A 141 -43.36 -18.15 21.57
CA LEU A 141 -43.52 -19.56 21.91
C LEU A 141 -42.50 -20.00 22.97
N GLU A 142 -41.25 -19.55 22.89
CA GLU A 142 -40.23 -19.81 23.91
C GLU A 142 -40.65 -19.28 25.28
N LYS A 143 -41.24 -18.07 25.35
CA LYS A 143 -41.81 -17.53 26.60
C LYS A 143 -42.99 -18.36 27.11
N GLN A 144 -43.86 -18.81 26.22
CA GLN A 144 -44.98 -19.68 26.60
C GLN A 144 -44.49 -21.01 27.17
N ILE A 145 -43.49 -21.63 26.55
CA ILE A 145 -42.86 -22.86 27.03
C ILE A 145 -42.28 -22.65 28.43
N ALA A 146 -41.48 -21.60 28.64
CA ALA A 146 -40.89 -21.29 29.94
C ALA A 146 -41.95 -21.10 31.05
N ASN A 147 -43.08 -20.46 30.72
CA ASN A 147 -44.19 -20.31 31.66
C ASN A 147 -44.83 -21.66 32.01
N ILE A 148 -45.11 -22.49 31.00
CA ILE A 148 -45.70 -23.83 31.20
C ILE A 148 -44.76 -24.72 32.02
N GLU A 149 -43.45 -24.68 31.76
CA GLU A 149 -42.45 -25.43 32.53
C GLU A 149 -42.44 -24.98 34.00
N SER A 150 -42.50 -23.67 34.25
CA SER A 150 -42.60 -23.13 35.61
C SER A 150 -43.88 -23.58 36.32
N ASP A 151 -45.03 -23.58 35.62
CA ASP A 151 -46.30 -24.03 36.17
C ASP A 151 -46.28 -25.54 36.47
N CYS A 152 -45.72 -26.35 35.57
CA CYS A 152 -45.53 -27.78 35.76
C CYS A 152 -44.63 -28.08 36.98
N TRP A 153 -43.56 -27.31 37.13
CA TRP A 153 -42.68 -27.40 38.30
C TRP A 153 -43.42 -27.09 39.60
N ASN A 154 -44.23 -26.02 39.61
CA ASN A 154 -45.05 -25.66 40.78
C ASN A 154 -46.03 -26.79 41.13
N VAL A 155 -46.71 -27.37 40.13
CA VAL A 155 -47.61 -28.52 40.33
C VAL A 155 -46.86 -29.72 40.89
N THR A 156 -45.66 -30.00 40.38
CA THR A 156 -44.82 -31.11 40.85
C THR A 156 -44.39 -30.92 42.30
N ILE A 157 -44.04 -29.69 42.71
CA ILE A 157 -43.76 -29.36 44.11
C ILE A 157 -44.98 -29.59 45.00
N GLU A 158 -46.16 -29.11 44.58
CA GLU A 158 -47.38 -29.28 45.38
C GLU A 158 -47.79 -30.76 45.48
N GLN A 159 -47.61 -31.53 44.39
CA GLN A 159 -47.79 -32.98 44.39
C GLN A 159 -46.83 -33.66 45.38
N ALA A 160 -45.54 -33.28 45.39
CA ALA A 160 -44.54 -33.85 46.30
C ALA A 160 -44.89 -33.57 47.77
N LYS A 161 -45.30 -32.33 48.09
CA LYS A 161 -45.77 -31.95 49.44
C LYS A 161 -46.99 -32.75 49.87
N LEU A 162 -47.93 -32.98 48.94
CA LEU A 162 -49.12 -33.78 49.24
C LEU A 162 -48.75 -35.24 49.49
N ASN A 163 -47.86 -35.80 48.68
CA ASN A 163 -47.39 -37.18 48.86
C ASN A 163 -46.67 -37.37 50.20
N GLU A 164 -45.83 -36.41 50.63
CA GLU A 164 -45.18 -36.44 51.95
C GLU A 164 -46.21 -36.47 53.09
N LYS A 165 -47.29 -35.68 53.00
CA LYS A 165 -48.39 -35.70 53.98
C LYS A 165 -49.10 -37.06 54.01
N VAL A 166 -49.37 -37.64 52.85
CA VAL A 166 -50.02 -38.96 52.73
C VAL A 166 -49.12 -40.05 53.32
N GLU A 167 -47.81 -40.01 53.05
CA GLU A 167 -46.84 -40.95 53.62
C GLU A 167 -46.74 -40.83 55.15
N ALA A 168 -46.76 -39.60 55.69
CA ALA A 168 -46.78 -39.36 57.12
C ALA A 168 -48.04 -39.96 57.79
N GLU A 169 -49.23 -39.72 57.22
CA GLU A 169 -50.49 -40.30 57.73
C GLU A 169 -50.51 -41.84 57.60
N ALA A 170 -50.02 -42.39 56.49
CA ALA A 170 -49.89 -43.83 56.31
C ALA A 170 -48.93 -44.45 57.36
N ALA A 171 -47.83 -43.77 57.68
CA ALA A 171 -46.91 -44.21 58.72
C ALA A 171 -47.54 -44.18 60.13
N ILE A 172 -48.32 -43.14 60.45
CA ILE A 172 -49.07 -43.04 61.71
C ILE A 172 -50.07 -44.19 61.82
N TYR A 173 -50.87 -44.41 60.77
CA TYR A 173 -51.81 -45.53 60.70
C TYR A 173 -51.10 -46.87 60.89
N ASN A 174 -50.02 -47.11 60.14
CA ASN A 174 -49.29 -48.38 60.20
C ASN A 174 -48.73 -48.65 61.60
N ARG A 175 -48.25 -47.61 62.29
CA ARG A 175 -47.80 -47.72 63.68
C ARG A 175 -48.94 -48.13 64.62
N GLN A 176 -50.13 -47.56 64.44
CA GLN A 176 -51.32 -47.93 65.21
C GLN A 176 -51.78 -49.36 64.88
N ALA A 177 -51.80 -49.75 63.60
CA ALA A 177 -52.18 -51.09 63.16
C ALA A 177 -51.23 -52.18 63.71
N ILE A 178 -49.92 -51.90 63.75
CA ILE A 178 -48.93 -52.76 64.42
C ILE A 178 -49.22 -52.87 65.92
N ALA A 179 -49.48 -51.74 66.60
CA ALA A 179 -49.78 -51.73 68.04
C ALA A 179 -51.05 -52.54 68.39
N LEU A 180 -52.02 -52.59 67.49
CA LEU A 180 -53.26 -53.37 67.61
C LEU A 180 -53.12 -54.83 67.15
N LYS A 181 -51.91 -55.30 66.81
CA LYS A 181 -51.63 -56.66 66.28
C LYS A 181 -52.47 -57.00 65.03
N LEU A 182 -52.64 -56.03 64.12
CA LEU A 182 -53.31 -56.21 62.83
C LEU A 182 -52.33 -56.42 61.66
N VAL A 183 -51.03 -56.31 61.92
CA VAL A 183 -49.93 -56.42 60.93
C VAL A 183 -48.79 -57.21 61.59
N PRO A 184 -48.16 -58.21 60.93
CA PRO A 184 -48.42 -58.73 59.58
C PRO A 184 -49.65 -59.64 59.51
N GLU A 185 -49.96 -60.24 58.36
CA GLU A 185 -51.13 -61.14 58.11
C GLU A 185 -51.29 -62.26 59.14
N THR A 186 -50.19 -62.68 59.76
CA THR A 186 -50.09 -63.72 60.80
C THR A 186 -50.37 -63.21 62.21
N ALA A 187 -50.65 -61.91 62.40
CA ALA A 187 -50.92 -61.34 63.69
C ALA A 187 -52.30 -61.78 64.24
N GLU A 188 -52.40 -61.88 65.57
CA GLU A 188 -53.54 -62.50 66.27
C GLU A 188 -54.91 -61.98 65.86
N LEU A 189 -55.01 -60.69 65.53
CA LEU A 189 -56.26 -60.02 65.17
C LEU A 189 -56.39 -59.75 63.66
N ALA A 190 -55.38 -60.09 62.86
CA ALA A 190 -55.31 -59.80 61.44
C ALA A 190 -56.16 -60.73 60.55
N LYS A 191 -56.58 -61.89 61.05
CA LYS A 191 -57.42 -62.88 60.33
C LYS A 191 -56.93 -63.21 58.90
N GLY A 192 -55.62 -63.19 58.68
CA GLY A 192 -55.01 -63.49 57.38
C GLY A 192 -54.97 -62.33 56.38
N MET A 193 -55.21 -61.08 56.80
CA MET A 193 -55.09 -59.88 55.95
C MET A 193 -54.05 -58.91 56.49
N ASP A 194 -53.22 -58.32 55.62
CA ASP A 194 -52.26 -57.29 56.00
C ASP A 194 -52.91 -55.92 55.89
N PHE A 195 -53.16 -55.27 57.02
CA PHE A 195 -53.79 -53.96 57.04
C PHE A 195 -52.81 -52.80 56.76
N ARG A 196 -51.54 -53.08 56.44
CA ARG A 196 -50.55 -52.01 56.17
C ARG A 196 -50.93 -51.14 54.97
N LEU A 197 -51.05 -49.84 55.19
CA LEU A 197 -51.15 -48.85 54.13
C LEU A 197 -49.80 -48.68 53.44
N ARG A 198 -49.81 -48.72 52.12
CA ARG A 198 -48.67 -48.33 51.28
C ARG A 198 -48.99 -47.01 50.63
N ALA A 199 -48.10 -46.04 50.75
CA ALA A 199 -48.20 -44.74 50.10
C ALA A 199 -47.07 -44.61 49.06
N GLY A 200 -47.36 -43.99 47.91
CA GLY A 200 -46.42 -43.73 46.82
C GLY A 200 -46.98 -44.07 45.42
N PHE A 201 -46.34 -43.60 44.36
CA PHE A 201 -46.79 -43.79 42.96
C PHE A 201 -46.88 -45.27 42.53
N ASN A 202 -46.19 -46.16 43.25
CA ASN A 202 -46.20 -47.61 43.02
C ASN A 202 -47.04 -48.38 44.06
N SER A 203 -47.90 -47.72 44.85
CA SER A 203 -48.62 -48.38 45.95
C SER A 203 -49.88 -49.16 45.55
N ASP A 204 -50.15 -49.34 44.25
CA ASP A 204 -51.24 -50.21 43.78
C ASP A 204 -50.99 -51.68 44.12
N ILE A 205 -52.01 -52.35 44.70
CA ILE A 205 -52.11 -53.83 44.76
C ILE A 205 -52.71 -54.38 43.46
N VAL A 206 -53.41 -53.55 42.67
CA VAL A 206 -54.00 -53.91 41.38
C VAL A 206 -53.70 -52.77 40.42
N GLY A 207 -52.51 -52.81 39.83
CA GLY A 207 -52.08 -51.82 38.85
C GLY A 207 -53.01 -51.82 37.64
N ASN A 208 -53.70 -50.71 37.41
CA ASN A 208 -54.33 -50.41 36.12
C ASN A 208 -54.28 -48.90 35.89
N PHE A 209 -53.07 -48.37 35.68
CA PHE A 209 -52.88 -47.05 35.09
C PHE A 209 -52.64 -47.19 33.59
N GLU A 210 -53.70 -47.50 32.83
CA GLU A 210 -53.72 -47.29 31.38
C GLU A 210 -53.90 -45.80 31.10
N ASN A 211 -52.83 -45.00 31.27
CA ASN A 211 -52.73 -43.67 30.67
C ASN A 211 -51.26 -43.33 30.45
N ASN A 212 -50.60 -44.15 29.63
CA ASN A 212 -49.37 -43.75 28.98
C ASN A 212 -49.74 -42.76 27.88
N VAL A 213 -49.55 -41.47 28.12
CA VAL A 213 -49.49 -40.49 27.02
C VAL A 213 -48.23 -40.82 26.23
N LYS A 214 -48.41 -41.52 25.10
CA LYS A 214 -47.33 -41.70 24.13
C LYS A 214 -47.01 -40.33 23.54
N VAL A 215 -45.77 -39.89 23.72
CA VAL A 215 -45.22 -38.81 22.90
C VAL A 215 -44.99 -39.41 21.52
N GLU A 216 -45.77 -38.99 20.53
CA GLU A 216 -45.47 -39.29 19.13
C GLU A 216 -44.17 -38.57 18.76
N LEU A 217 -43.17 -39.35 18.37
CA LEU A 217 -41.94 -38.90 17.70
C LEU A 217 -42.15 -38.87 16.19
#